data_AF-A0A0B1R636-F1
#
_entry.id   AF-A0A0B1R636-F1
#
_cell.length_a   1.000
_cell.length_b   1.000
_cell.length_c   1.000
_cell.angle_alpha   90.00
_cell.angle_beta   90.00
_cell.angle_gamma   90.00
#
_symmetry.space_group_name_H-M   'P 1'
#
loop_
_entity.id
_entity.type
_entity.pdbx_description
1 polymer ?
#
loop_
_entity_poly.entity_id
_entity_poly.type
_entity_poly.pdbx_seq_one_letter_code
_entity_poly.pdbx_strand_id
1 'polypeptide(L)'
;MRTPQRFALIGSGFIGQVHAANLAAHPGVELALVCDIDVSRAEAVAQRFGARAASVQQALNRDAIDAVLIASATPTHAELLEQAVRAGKAVYCEKPIDLSLQRAREVVEKISPLQVPVTVGFNRRFDLSHQQLKAQLKQGLIGRTELIQMVCRASELPPLSYLQASGGQMRDQAIHFFDLLRWLTEDEVSTVGAMGAALAMPEIRDFDVDTSVLIMRMQQGALAQLDSTRRTAYGYDERISVMGSEGMLASESQSARGATLYQGKGITQPGLYADWFSRVQETYYTHLDAFVRYIGGEKVEGLPGLIDGLRAQAIAEAAQLSLTRGEFVDVERVSI
;
A
#
# COMPACT_ATOMS: atom_id res chain seq x y z
N MET A 1 26.04 -20.15 0.30
CA MET A 1 24.76 -19.49 -0.01
C MET A 1 23.86 -19.66 1.21
N ARG A 2 23.18 -18.62 1.69
CA ARG A 2 22.21 -18.75 2.79
C ARG A 2 21.07 -19.67 2.32
N THR A 3 20.54 -20.51 3.22
CA THR A 3 19.37 -21.35 2.92
C THR A 3 18.19 -20.45 2.53
N PRO A 4 17.45 -20.74 1.44
CA PRO A 4 16.28 -19.96 1.08
C PRO A 4 15.25 -19.93 2.21
N GLN A 5 14.62 -18.78 2.41
CA GLN A 5 13.55 -18.63 3.39
C GLN A 5 12.26 -19.22 2.86
N ARG A 6 11.60 -20.02 3.68
CA ARG A 6 10.41 -20.78 3.30
C ARG A 6 9.17 -19.98 3.64
N PHE A 7 8.46 -19.56 2.62
CA PHE A 7 7.26 -18.74 2.74
C PHE A 7 5.99 -19.57 2.59
N ALA A 8 4.98 -19.23 3.39
CA ALA A 8 3.60 -19.58 3.12
C ALA A 8 2.82 -18.35 2.65
N LEU A 9 2.10 -18.47 1.54
CA LEU A 9 1.17 -17.45 1.06
C LEU A 9 -0.25 -17.78 1.57
N ILE A 10 -0.91 -16.81 2.20
CA ILE A 10 -2.32 -16.91 2.61
C ILE A 10 -3.14 -15.92 1.77
N GLY A 11 -4.01 -16.46 0.92
CA GLY A 11 -4.82 -15.71 -0.05
C GLY A 11 -4.34 -15.92 -1.49
N SER A 12 -5.26 -16.36 -2.35
CA SER A 12 -5.02 -16.68 -3.77
C SER A 12 -5.82 -15.76 -4.73
N GLY A 13 -6.27 -14.61 -4.23
CA GLY A 13 -6.89 -13.55 -5.04
C GLY A 13 -5.90 -12.88 -6.00
N PHE A 14 -6.30 -11.77 -6.63
CA PHE A 14 -5.45 -11.05 -7.59
C PHE A 14 -4.06 -10.71 -7.00
N ILE A 15 -4.03 -10.02 -5.86
CA ILE A 15 -2.77 -9.64 -5.18
C ILE A 15 -2.03 -10.88 -4.65
N GLY A 16 -2.75 -11.89 -4.15
CA GLY A 16 -2.16 -13.17 -3.76
C GLY A 16 -1.39 -13.83 -4.90
N GLN A 17 -1.93 -13.83 -6.12
CA GLN A 17 -1.26 -14.39 -7.30
C GLN A 17 -0.03 -13.57 -7.73
N VAL A 18 -0.08 -12.25 -7.57
CA VAL A 18 1.09 -11.37 -7.79
C VAL A 18 2.21 -11.74 -6.83
N HIS A 19 1.88 -11.87 -5.54
CA HIS A 19 2.84 -12.30 -4.52
C HIS A 19 3.33 -13.73 -4.74
N ALA A 20 2.48 -14.65 -5.16
CA ALA A 20 2.88 -16.02 -5.51
C ALA A 20 3.95 -16.02 -6.62
N ALA A 21 3.73 -15.21 -7.68
CA ALA A 21 4.70 -15.06 -8.76
C ALA A 21 6.02 -14.46 -8.27
N ASN A 22 5.96 -13.42 -7.44
CA ASN A 22 7.16 -12.78 -6.88
C ASN A 22 7.94 -13.71 -5.94
N LEU A 23 7.24 -14.41 -5.03
CA LEU A 23 7.83 -15.39 -4.12
C LEU A 23 8.51 -16.53 -4.89
N ALA A 24 7.87 -17.03 -5.95
CA ALA A 24 8.44 -18.11 -6.77
C ALA A 24 9.63 -17.64 -7.63
N ALA A 25 9.68 -16.37 -8.02
CA ALA A 25 10.78 -15.80 -8.80
C ALA A 25 11.98 -15.36 -7.94
N HIS A 26 11.78 -15.14 -6.64
CA HIS A 26 12.80 -14.55 -5.77
C HIS A 26 13.88 -15.58 -5.37
N PRO A 27 15.17 -15.34 -5.65
CA PRO A 27 16.24 -16.34 -5.50
C PRO A 27 16.54 -16.72 -4.04
N GLY A 28 16.19 -15.86 -3.08
CA GLY A 28 16.34 -16.10 -1.65
C GLY A 28 15.14 -16.76 -0.96
N VAL A 29 14.10 -17.15 -1.71
CA VAL A 29 12.82 -17.63 -1.17
C VAL A 29 12.43 -18.97 -1.78
N GLU A 30 11.80 -19.82 -0.97
CA GLU A 30 11.01 -20.97 -1.41
C GLU A 30 9.53 -20.69 -1.11
N LEU A 31 8.67 -20.63 -2.14
CA LEU A 31 7.22 -20.65 -1.92
C LEU A 31 6.81 -22.08 -1.55
N ALA A 32 6.77 -22.38 -0.26
CA ALA A 32 6.54 -23.74 0.24
C ALA A 32 5.06 -24.10 0.28
N LEU A 33 4.20 -23.16 0.71
CA LEU A 33 2.77 -23.39 0.90
C LEU A 33 1.92 -22.26 0.31
N VAL A 34 0.75 -22.62 -0.22
CA VAL A 34 -0.31 -21.69 -0.60
C VAL A 34 -1.59 -22.10 0.11
N CYS A 35 -2.25 -21.13 0.74
CA CYS A 35 -3.45 -21.31 1.52
C CYS A 35 -4.56 -20.39 0.97
N ASP A 36 -5.78 -20.91 0.90
CA ASP A 36 -6.99 -20.12 0.62
C ASP A 36 -8.18 -20.85 1.24
N ILE A 37 -9.25 -20.12 1.54
CA ILE A 37 -10.51 -20.74 1.99
C ILE A 37 -11.15 -21.56 0.86
N ASP A 38 -10.91 -21.15 -0.39
CA ASP A 38 -11.22 -21.92 -1.59
C ASP A 38 -10.02 -22.80 -1.93
N VAL A 39 -10.10 -24.06 -1.53
CA VAL A 39 -9.05 -25.07 -1.73
C VAL A 39 -8.67 -25.19 -3.22
N SER A 40 -9.64 -25.12 -4.13
CA SER A 40 -9.39 -25.23 -5.57
C SER A 40 -8.51 -24.09 -6.08
N ARG A 41 -8.72 -22.85 -5.58
CA ARG A 41 -7.86 -21.71 -5.92
C ARG A 41 -6.45 -21.88 -5.37
N ALA A 42 -6.31 -22.34 -4.13
CA ALA A 42 -5.00 -22.60 -3.54
C ALA A 42 -4.23 -23.67 -4.31
N GLU A 43 -4.89 -24.76 -4.72
CA GLU A 43 -4.31 -25.83 -5.53
C GLU A 43 -3.85 -25.32 -6.90
N ALA A 44 -4.67 -24.52 -7.59
CA ALA A 44 -4.33 -23.96 -8.89
C ALA A 44 -3.09 -23.05 -8.82
N VAL A 45 -3.02 -22.17 -7.81
CA VAL A 45 -1.87 -21.27 -7.61
C VAL A 45 -0.63 -22.08 -7.19
N ALA A 46 -0.78 -23.03 -6.26
CA ALA A 46 0.31 -23.88 -5.82
C ALA A 46 0.92 -24.68 -6.99
N GLN A 47 0.08 -25.31 -7.81
CA GLN A 47 0.52 -26.07 -8.98
C GLN A 47 1.26 -25.18 -9.98
N ARG A 48 0.74 -23.97 -10.25
CA ARG A 48 1.33 -23.03 -11.19
C ARG A 48 2.75 -22.60 -10.80
N PHE A 49 3.02 -22.48 -9.50
CA PHE A 49 4.29 -21.95 -8.98
C PHE A 49 5.16 -22.99 -8.26
N GLY A 50 4.82 -24.28 -8.36
CA GLY A 50 5.63 -25.36 -7.78
C GLY A 50 5.56 -25.48 -6.26
N ALA A 51 4.50 -24.96 -5.63
CA ALA A 51 4.25 -25.02 -4.20
C ALA A 51 3.25 -26.13 -3.83
N ARG A 52 2.90 -26.24 -2.54
CA ARG A 52 1.85 -27.15 -2.07
C ARG A 52 0.66 -26.38 -1.52
N ALA A 53 -0.56 -26.77 -1.90
CA ALA A 53 -1.75 -26.30 -1.22
C ALA A 53 -1.79 -26.83 0.23
N ALA A 54 -2.22 -26.00 1.16
CA ALA A 54 -2.37 -26.35 2.58
C ALA A 54 -3.42 -25.48 3.27
N SER A 55 -3.85 -25.92 4.44
CA SER A 55 -4.63 -25.06 5.36
C SER A 55 -3.76 -24.01 6.03
N VAL A 56 -4.36 -22.89 6.43
CA VAL A 56 -3.70 -21.86 7.24
C VAL A 56 -3.07 -22.45 8.49
N GLN A 57 -3.77 -23.34 9.20
CA GLN A 57 -3.26 -23.97 10.42
C GLN A 57 -1.98 -24.77 10.17
N GLN A 58 -1.85 -25.42 9.01
CA GLN A 58 -0.62 -26.10 8.62
C GLN A 58 0.51 -25.12 8.31
N ALA A 59 0.22 -23.97 7.71
CA ALA A 59 1.24 -22.93 7.48
C ALA A 59 1.77 -22.35 8.79
N LEU A 60 0.89 -22.11 9.77
CA LEU A 60 1.25 -21.52 11.06
C LEU A 60 2.00 -22.49 11.98
N ASN A 61 1.60 -23.77 12.02
CA ASN A 61 2.17 -24.75 12.96
C ASN A 61 3.42 -25.48 12.47
N ARG A 62 3.82 -25.31 11.20
CA ARG A 62 4.99 -26.00 10.67
C ARG A 62 6.26 -25.24 11.04
N ASP A 63 7.14 -25.89 11.81
CA ASP A 63 8.48 -25.37 12.13
C ASP A 63 9.29 -25.04 10.87
N ALA A 64 9.01 -25.74 9.78
CA ALA A 64 9.65 -25.59 8.48
C ALA A 64 9.23 -24.35 7.67
N ILE A 65 8.34 -23.49 8.18
CA ILE A 65 7.97 -22.21 7.54
C ILE A 65 8.63 -21.08 8.32
N ASP A 66 9.34 -20.19 7.63
CA ASP A 66 10.06 -19.06 8.23
C ASP A 66 9.21 -17.79 8.26
N ALA A 67 8.40 -17.60 7.21
CA ALA A 67 7.61 -16.39 7.02
C ALA A 67 6.24 -16.67 6.39
N VAL A 68 5.28 -15.78 6.65
CA VAL A 68 3.94 -15.81 6.08
C VAL A 68 3.68 -14.49 5.35
N LEU A 69 3.16 -14.59 4.13
CA LEU A 69 2.61 -13.45 3.39
C LEU A 69 1.08 -13.54 3.40
N ILE A 70 0.43 -12.55 4.02
CA ILE A 70 -1.01 -12.44 4.14
C ILE A 70 -1.52 -11.49 3.06
N ALA A 71 -2.20 -12.06 2.06
CA ALA A 71 -2.87 -11.36 0.96
C ALA A 71 -4.31 -11.90 0.77
N SER A 72 -4.94 -12.30 1.88
CA SER A 72 -6.33 -12.76 1.95
C SER A 72 -7.30 -11.57 1.98
N ALA A 73 -8.58 -11.82 2.26
CA ALA A 73 -9.54 -10.73 2.42
C ALA A 73 -9.24 -9.91 3.69
N THR A 74 -9.34 -8.58 3.61
CA THR A 74 -9.02 -7.65 4.71
C THR A 74 -9.58 -8.03 6.08
N PRO A 75 -10.83 -8.50 6.24
CA PRO A 75 -11.37 -8.89 7.55
C PRO A 75 -10.60 -10.01 8.27
N THR A 76 -9.73 -10.73 7.54
CA THR A 76 -8.93 -11.83 8.11
C THR A 76 -7.52 -11.39 8.52
N HIS A 77 -7.05 -10.21 8.09
CA HIS A 77 -5.66 -9.78 8.25
C HIS A 77 -5.23 -9.72 9.72
N ALA A 78 -5.98 -9.02 10.57
CA ALA A 78 -5.63 -8.81 11.97
C ALA A 78 -5.50 -10.13 12.75
N GLU A 79 -6.44 -11.05 12.54
CA GLU A 79 -6.41 -12.36 13.20
C GLU A 79 -5.24 -13.22 12.69
N LEU A 80 -5.04 -13.30 11.38
CA LEU A 80 -3.94 -14.06 10.79
C LEU A 80 -2.57 -13.50 11.18
N LEU A 81 -2.44 -12.17 11.23
CA LEU A 81 -1.26 -11.47 11.71
C LEU A 81 -0.96 -11.82 13.16
N GLU A 82 -1.96 -11.77 14.04
CA GLU A 82 -1.79 -12.14 15.45
C GLU A 82 -1.34 -13.60 15.59
N GLN A 83 -1.98 -14.53 14.88
CA GLN A 83 -1.63 -15.95 14.93
C GLN A 83 -0.22 -16.23 14.40
N ALA A 84 0.17 -15.62 13.27
CA ALA A 84 1.49 -15.80 12.67
C ALA A 84 2.61 -15.25 13.54
N VAL A 85 2.44 -14.07 14.13
CA VAL A 85 3.42 -13.49 15.05
C VAL A 85 3.54 -14.33 16.33
N ARG A 86 2.43 -14.82 16.89
CA ARG A 86 2.47 -15.72 18.06
C ARG A 86 3.16 -17.04 17.76
N ALA A 87 3.09 -17.52 16.52
CA ALA A 87 3.82 -18.69 16.05
C ALA A 87 5.30 -18.41 15.71
N GLY A 88 5.78 -17.17 15.94
CA GLY A 88 7.18 -16.78 15.69
C GLY A 88 7.53 -16.64 14.22
N LYS A 89 6.55 -16.52 13.32
CA LYS A 89 6.76 -16.40 11.86
C LYS A 89 6.91 -14.95 11.47
N ALA A 90 7.92 -14.60 10.68
CA ALA A 90 7.97 -13.26 10.10
C ALA A 90 6.73 -13.02 9.21
N VAL A 91 6.17 -11.80 9.21
CA VAL A 91 4.91 -11.52 8.52
C VAL A 91 5.04 -10.37 7.53
N TYR A 92 4.68 -10.62 6.28
CA TYR A 92 4.29 -9.58 5.34
C TYR A 92 2.75 -9.55 5.31
N CYS A 93 2.13 -8.45 5.72
CA CYS A 93 0.68 -8.31 5.71
C CYS A 93 0.25 -7.23 4.72
N GLU A 94 -0.61 -7.57 3.75
CA GLU A 94 -1.23 -6.55 2.92
C GLU A 94 -2.04 -5.54 3.74
N LYS A 95 -2.16 -4.33 3.21
CA LYS A 95 -2.90 -3.24 3.84
C LYS A 95 -4.42 -3.40 3.66
N PRO A 96 -5.24 -2.83 4.55
CA PRO A 96 -4.89 -2.40 5.90
C PRO A 96 -4.77 -3.61 6.85
N ILE A 97 -4.31 -3.38 8.08
CA ILE A 97 -4.23 -4.44 9.12
C ILE A 97 -5.63 -4.94 9.50
N ASP A 98 -6.60 -4.05 9.57
CA ASP A 98 -8.01 -4.35 9.79
C ASP A 98 -8.86 -3.24 9.15
N LEU A 99 -10.16 -3.45 8.98
CA LEU A 99 -11.08 -2.36 8.59
C LEU A 99 -11.36 -1.40 9.75
N SER A 100 -11.24 -1.86 11.00
CA SER A 100 -11.38 -1.07 12.22
C SER A 100 -10.01 -0.66 12.76
N LEU A 101 -9.77 0.65 12.87
CA LEU A 101 -8.55 1.18 13.49
C LEU A 101 -8.37 0.68 14.93
N GLN A 102 -9.47 0.59 15.68
CA GLN A 102 -9.44 0.09 17.06
C GLN A 102 -8.99 -1.37 17.10
N ARG A 103 -9.54 -2.22 16.24
CA ARG A 103 -9.16 -3.65 16.17
C ARG A 103 -7.71 -3.82 15.73
N ALA A 104 -7.28 -3.05 14.74
CA ALA A 104 -5.89 -3.04 14.30
C ALA A 104 -4.94 -2.65 15.45
N ARG A 105 -5.28 -1.62 16.23
CA ARG A 105 -4.50 -1.19 17.40
C ARG A 105 -4.40 -2.29 18.45
N GLU A 106 -5.53 -2.89 18.83
CA GLU A 106 -5.55 -3.98 19.81
C GLU A 106 -4.67 -5.17 19.42
N VAL A 107 -4.66 -5.52 18.13
CA VAL A 107 -3.79 -6.60 17.64
C VAL A 107 -2.33 -6.17 17.69
N VAL A 108 -2.01 -4.96 17.21
CA VAL A 108 -0.65 -4.44 17.22
C VAL A 108 -0.08 -4.38 18.63
N GLU A 109 -0.81 -3.83 19.60
CA GLU A 109 -0.41 -3.77 21.01
C GLU A 109 -0.08 -5.15 21.59
N LYS A 110 -0.85 -6.18 21.22
CA LYS A 110 -0.62 -7.57 21.68
C LYS A 110 0.63 -8.20 21.08
N ILE A 111 0.97 -7.89 19.83
CA ILE A 111 2.06 -8.55 19.10
C ILE A 111 3.38 -7.79 19.14
N SER A 112 3.37 -6.47 19.33
CA SER A 112 4.58 -5.65 19.36
C SER A 112 5.64 -6.10 20.38
N PRO A 113 5.28 -6.56 21.60
CA PRO A 113 6.27 -7.09 22.55
C PRO A 113 6.99 -8.36 22.09
N LEU A 114 6.45 -9.09 21.10
CA LEU A 114 7.02 -10.35 20.61
C LEU A 114 8.19 -10.13 19.65
N GLN A 115 8.41 -8.90 19.17
CA GLN A 115 9.56 -8.50 18.34
C GLN A 115 9.78 -9.35 17.08
N VAL A 116 8.71 -9.97 16.57
CA VAL A 116 8.75 -10.72 15.31
C VAL A 116 8.79 -9.72 14.14
N PRO A 117 9.61 -9.94 13.10
CA PRO A 117 9.64 -9.08 11.93
C PRO A 117 8.28 -8.98 11.24
N VAL A 118 7.76 -7.76 11.10
CA VAL A 118 6.51 -7.50 10.36
C VAL A 118 6.68 -6.33 9.40
N THR A 119 6.17 -6.48 8.17
CA THR A 119 5.96 -5.37 7.25
C THR A 119 4.50 -5.27 6.80
N VAL A 120 4.01 -4.06 6.57
CA VAL A 120 2.66 -3.77 6.06
C VAL A 120 2.75 -3.37 4.58
N GLY A 121 1.86 -3.85 3.72
CA GLY A 121 1.85 -3.71 2.26
C GLY A 121 1.72 -2.30 1.68
N PHE A 122 2.59 -1.36 2.05
CA PHE A 122 2.74 -0.05 1.39
C PHE A 122 3.86 -0.08 0.36
N ASN A 123 3.65 -0.90 -0.67
CA ASN A 123 4.58 -1.12 -1.78
C ASN A 123 5.02 0.16 -2.48
N ARG A 124 4.20 1.23 -2.51
CA ARG A 124 4.54 2.49 -3.19
C ARG A 124 5.74 3.22 -2.61
N ARG A 125 6.15 2.92 -1.36
CA ARG A 125 7.43 3.39 -0.84
C ARG A 125 8.60 2.87 -1.68
N PHE A 126 8.47 1.72 -2.33
CA PHE A 126 9.50 1.08 -3.15
C PHE A 126 9.44 1.45 -4.64
N ASP A 127 8.65 2.46 -4.97
CA ASP A 127 8.74 3.10 -6.27
C ASP A 127 10.08 3.85 -6.41
N LEU A 128 10.74 3.71 -7.57
CA LEU A 128 12.04 4.33 -7.80
C LEU A 128 11.99 5.85 -7.69
N SER A 129 10.97 6.48 -8.27
CA SER A 129 10.82 7.94 -8.24
C SER A 129 10.51 8.44 -6.83
N HIS A 130 9.71 7.70 -6.06
CA HIS A 130 9.46 8.05 -4.65
C HIS A 130 10.68 7.85 -3.75
N GLN A 131 11.49 6.81 -3.98
CA GLN A 131 12.77 6.60 -3.28
C GLN A 131 13.77 7.73 -3.59
N GLN A 132 13.86 8.16 -4.84
CA GLN A 132 14.69 9.31 -5.24
C GLN A 132 14.20 10.60 -4.57
N LEU A 133 12.90 10.86 -4.61
CA LEU A 133 12.26 11.99 -3.94
C LEU A 133 12.59 11.98 -2.43
N LYS A 134 12.43 10.83 -1.76
CA LYS A 134 12.75 10.66 -0.34
C LYS A 134 14.21 10.96 -0.03
N ALA A 135 15.14 10.43 -0.83
CA ALA A 135 16.57 10.64 -0.64
C ALA A 135 16.96 12.11 -0.80
N GLN A 136 16.39 12.81 -1.77
CA GLN A 136 16.62 14.23 -2.02
C GLN A 136 16.00 15.14 -0.95
N LEU A 137 14.82 14.77 -0.43
CA LEU A 137 14.22 15.45 0.73
C LEU A 137 15.10 15.32 1.97
N LYS A 138 15.64 14.12 2.25
CA LYS A 138 16.60 13.90 3.35
C LYS A 138 17.89 14.72 3.20
N GLN A 139 18.29 15.05 1.98
CA GLN A 139 19.45 15.92 1.71
C GLN A 139 19.16 17.41 1.97
N GLY A 140 17.90 17.79 2.22
CA GLY A 140 17.53 19.18 2.50
C GLY A 140 17.52 20.09 1.28
N LEU A 141 17.48 19.54 0.06
CA LEU A 141 17.66 20.31 -1.19
C LEU A 141 16.60 21.39 -1.46
N ILE A 142 15.46 21.33 -0.78
CA ILE A 142 14.37 22.30 -0.91
C ILE A 142 14.15 23.15 0.35
N GLY A 143 15.07 23.07 1.32
CA GLY A 143 14.91 23.72 2.61
C GLY A 143 13.73 23.13 3.41
N ARG A 144 12.99 23.99 4.10
CA ARG A 144 11.83 23.57 4.91
C ARG A 144 10.64 23.29 4.00
N THR A 145 10.02 22.12 4.15
CA THR A 145 8.76 21.77 3.45
C THR A 145 7.62 22.72 3.81
N GLU A 146 6.88 23.20 2.82
CA GLU A 146 5.80 24.19 2.98
C GLU A 146 4.47 23.72 2.37
N LEU A 147 4.50 23.19 1.14
CA LEU A 147 3.31 22.71 0.42
C LEU A 147 3.59 21.37 -0.27
N ILE A 148 2.71 20.39 -0.04
CA ILE A 148 2.75 19.08 -0.69
C ILE A 148 1.51 18.94 -1.57
N GLN A 149 1.67 18.51 -2.82
CA GLN A 149 0.55 18.21 -3.71
C GLN A 149 0.65 16.79 -4.23
N MET A 150 -0.42 16.02 -4.05
CA MET A 150 -0.51 14.64 -4.45
C MET A 150 -1.72 14.41 -5.34
N VAL A 151 -1.56 13.50 -6.30
CA VAL A 151 -2.61 13.14 -7.27
C VAL A 151 -2.69 11.63 -7.34
N CYS A 152 -3.90 11.08 -7.27
CA CYS A 152 -4.18 9.66 -7.41
C CYS A 152 -5.39 9.40 -8.29
N ARG A 153 -5.19 9.22 -9.59
CA ARG A 153 -6.30 9.06 -10.54
C ARG A 153 -6.20 7.70 -11.21
N ALA A 154 -7.08 6.79 -10.80
CA ALA A 154 -7.18 5.48 -11.40
C ALA A 154 -7.72 5.56 -12.82
N SER A 155 -7.34 4.64 -13.70
CA SER A 155 -7.82 4.62 -15.08
C SER A 155 -9.27 4.12 -15.19
N GLU A 156 -9.63 3.09 -14.42
CA GLU A 156 -10.93 2.44 -14.47
C GLU A 156 -11.54 2.18 -13.08
N LEU A 157 -12.88 2.17 -13.05
CA LEU A 157 -13.63 1.87 -11.83
C LEU A 157 -13.50 0.39 -11.47
N PRO A 158 -13.21 0.05 -10.20
CA PRO A 158 -13.35 -1.32 -9.73
C PRO A 158 -14.80 -1.82 -9.86
N PRO A 159 -15.02 -3.15 -9.92
CA PRO A 159 -16.37 -3.71 -9.88
C PRO A 159 -17.13 -3.27 -8.62
N LEU A 160 -18.45 -3.06 -8.74
CA LEU A 160 -19.30 -2.62 -7.63
C LEU A 160 -19.18 -3.53 -6.39
N SER A 161 -19.09 -4.84 -6.59
CA SER A 161 -18.92 -5.81 -5.50
C SER A 161 -17.62 -5.62 -4.72
N TYR A 162 -16.54 -5.19 -5.38
CA TYR A 162 -15.29 -4.83 -4.71
C TYR A 162 -15.47 -3.56 -3.88
N LEU A 163 -16.09 -2.52 -4.45
CA LEU A 163 -16.30 -1.24 -3.77
C LEU A 163 -17.11 -1.41 -2.48
N GLN A 164 -18.16 -2.23 -2.51
CA GLN A 164 -18.98 -2.57 -1.33
C GLN A 164 -18.17 -3.20 -0.19
N ALA A 165 -17.11 -3.94 -0.50
CA ALA A 165 -16.26 -4.61 0.49
C ALA A 165 -14.98 -3.83 0.84
N SER A 166 -14.63 -2.81 0.06
CA SER A 166 -13.33 -2.12 0.12
C SER A 166 -13.13 -1.26 1.39
N GLY A 167 -14.22 -0.87 2.05
CA GLY A 167 -14.20 0.12 3.14
C GLY A 167 -14.16 1.57 2.65
N GLY A 168 -14.29 1.82 1.36
CA GLY A 168 -14.38 3.16 0.75
C GLY A 168 -13.05 3.74 0.30
N GLN A 169 -13.09 4.78 -0.53
CA GLN A 169 -11.93 5.37 -1.22
C GLN A 169 -10.82 5.81 -0.27
N MET A 170 -11.16 6.31 0.91
CA MET A 170 -10.18 6.75 1.91
C MET A 170 -9.33 5.58 2.43
N ARG A 171 -9.95 4.43 2.69
CA ARG A 171 -9.30 3.23 3.25
C ARG A 171 -8.67 2.34 2.18
N ASP A 172 -9.22 2.37 0.97
CA ASP A 172 -8.79 1.52 -0.13
C ASP A 172 -7.73 2.17 -1.03
N GLN A 173 -8.00 3.40 -1.49
CA GLN A 173 -7.18 4.08 -2.50
C GLN A 173 -6.26 5.14 -1.88
N ALA A 174 -6.80 6.07 -1.11
CA ALA A 174 -6.07 7.23 -0.58
C ALA A 174 -5.06 6.84 0.51
N ILE A 175 -5.28 5.72 1.22
CA ILE A 175 -4.41 5.25 2.31
C ILE A 175 -2.94 5.13 1.91
N HIS A 176 -2.65 4.76 0.67
CA HIS A 176 -1.29 4.70 0.16
C HIS A 176 -0.62 6.09 0.13
N PHE A 177 -1.37 7.15 -0.13
CA PHE A 177 -0.87 8.52 -0.12
C PHE A 177 -0.79 9.10 1.29
N PHE A 178 -1.62 8.65 2.23
CA PHE A 178 -1.42 8.98 3.65
C PHE A 178 -0.11 8.38 4.17
N ASP A 179 0.19 7.14 3.79
CA ASP A 179 1.48 6.52 4.08
C ASP A 179 2.65 7.26 3.41
N LEU A 180 2.57 7.53 2.10
CA LEU A 180 3.62 8.24 1.36
C LEU A 180 3.86 9.64 1.90
N LEU A 181 2.81 10.40 2.24
CA LEU A 181 2.92 11.74 2.81
C LEU A 181 3.75 11.72 4.08
N ARG A 182 3.40 10.83 5.02
CA ARG A 182 4.14 10.64 6.27
C ARG A 182 5.58 10.22 6.02
N TRP A 183 5.77 9.22 5.16
CA TRP A 183 7.08 8.66 4.88
C TRP A 183 8.01 9.68 4.21
N LEU A 184 7.54 10.43 3.21
CA LEU A 184 8.32 11.43 2.50
C LEU A 184 8.73 12.58 3.42
N THR A 185 7.77 13.11 4.19
CA THR A 185 7.97 14.32 5.01
C THR A 185 8.62 14.05 6.36
N GLU A 186 8.61 12.80 6.85
CA GLU A 186 8.95 12.46 8.26
C GLU A 186 8.12 13.29 9.26
N ASP A 187 6.91 13.65 8.86
CA ASP A 187 5.95 14.42 9.63
C ASP A 187 4.61 13.68 9.67
N GLU A 188 3.74 14.12 10.56
CA GLU A 188 2.43 13.51 10.78
C GLU A 188 1.31 14.49 10.41
N VAL A 189 0.18 13.98 9.95
CA VAL A 189 -1.01 14.81 9.71
C VAL A 189 -1.68 15.11 11.04
N SER A 190 -1.97 16.39 11.31
CA SER A 190 -2.71 16.81 12.51
C SER A 190 -4.21 16.89 12.27
N THR A 191 -4.62 17.40 11.11
CA THR A 191 -6.02 17.69 10.78
C THR A 191 -6.25 17.48 9.29
N VAL A 192 -7.40 16.93 8.92
CA VAL A 192 -7.81 16.69 7.53
C VAL A 192 -9.21 17.25 7.27
N GLY A 193 -9.37 17.89 6.12
CA GLY A 193 -10.66 18.27 5.54
C GLY A 193 -10.84 17.55 4.20
N ALA A 194 -11.98 16.92 3.98
CA ALA A 194 -12.25 16.14 2.79
C ALA A 194 -13.61 16.49 2.18
N MET A 195 -13.65 16.58 0.85
CA MET A 195 -14.87 16.67 0.06
C MET A 195 -14.86 15.58 -1.01
N GLY A 196 -16.02 15.01 -1.33
CA GLY A 196 -16.11 13.98 -2.35
C GLY A 196 -17.53 13.73 -2.84
N ALA A 197 -17.62 13.05 -3.97
CA ALA A 197 -18.88 12.69 -4.59
C ALA A 197 -18.73 11.41 -5.43
N ALA A 198 -19.86 10.73 -5.66
CA ALA A 198 -20.01 9.66 -6.63
C ALA A 198 -20.42 10.25 -7.99
N LEU A 199 -19.43 10.67 -8.79
CA LEU A 199 -19.63 11.35 -10.07
C LEU A 199 -19.56 10.39 -11.27
N ALA A 200 -18.74 9.34 -11.17
CA ALA A 200 -18.51 8.36 -12.22
C ALA A 200 -19.40 7.11 -12.07
N MET A 201 -19.73 6.72 -10.84
CA MET A 201 -20.63 5.60 -10.53
C MET A 201 -21.67 6.05 -9.49
N PRO A 202 -22.77 6.72 -9.89
CA PRO A 202 -23.77 7.25 -8.97
C PRO A 202 -24.34 6.27 -7.94
N GLU A 203 -24.30 4.97 -8.22
CA GLU A 203 -24.77 3.85 -7.39
C GLU A 203 -24.01 3.70 -6.06
N ILE A 204 -22.79 4.23 -5.94
CA ILE A 204 -22.00 4.12 -4.70
C ILE A 204 -22.27 5.23 -3.70
N ARG A 205 -23.07 6.26 -4.05
CA ARG A 205 -23.23 7.50 -3.28
C ARG A 205 -23.58 7.33 -1.80
N ASP A 206 -24.23 6.23 -1.44
CA ASP A 206 -24.70 5.98 -0.09
C ASP A 206 -23.61 5.38 0.82
N PHE A 207 -22.50 4.90 0.24
CA PHE A 207 -21.45 4.21 0.99
C PHE A 207 -20.01 4.52 0.57
N ASP A 208 -19.78 5.15 -0.59
CA ASP A 208 -18.44 5.52 -1.07
C ASP A 208 -18.48 6.76 -2.00
N VAL A 209 -17.31 7.27 -2.34
CA VAL A 209 -17.07 8.31 -3.34
C VAL A 209 -16.12 7.79 -4.43
N ASP A 210 -16.26 8.28 -5.65
CA ASP A 210 -15.31 7.97 -6.74
C ASP A 210 -14.40 9.14 -7.09
N THR A 211 -14.72 10.33 -6.58
CA THR A 211 -13.98 11.56 -6.78
C THR A 211 -13.89 12.31 -5.46
N SER A 212 -12.69 12.64 -5.00
CA SER A 212 -12.48 13.40 -3.77
C SER A 212 -11.30 14.37 -3.86
N VAL A 213 -11.35 15.39 -3.02
CA VAL A 213 -10.26 16.34 -2.77
C VAL A 213 -10.11 16.50 -1.27
N LEU A 214 -8.87 16.42 -0.80
CA LEU A 214 -8.49 16.53 0.60
C LEU A 214 -7.48 17.64 0.77
N ILE A 215 -7.58 18.34 1.91
CA ILE A 215 -6.58 19.27 2.41
C ILE A 215 -6.20 18.87 3.83
N MET A 216 -4.92 18.90 4.12
CA MET A 216 -4.34 18.38 5.35
C MET A 216 -3.36 19.41 5.93
N ARG A 217 -3.32 19.50 7.25
CA ARG A 217 -2.28 20.21 7.99
C ARG A 217 -1.32 19.20 8.59
N MET A 218 -0.04 19.38 8.35
CA MET A 218 1.03 18.60 8.97
C MET A 218 1.36 19.18 10.36
N GLN A 219 1.90 18.37 11.27
CA GLN A 219 2.22 18.81 12.63
C GLN A 219 3.28 19.92 12.66
N GLN A 220 4.23 19.93 11.72
CA GLN A 220 5.23 21.00 11.61
C GLN A 220 4.73 22.24 10.84
N GLY A 221 3.45 22.25 10.44
CA GLY A 221 2.77 23.41 9.87
C GLY A 221 2.68 23.46 8.35
N ALA A 222 3.36 22.54 7.63
CA ALA A 222 3.20 22.39 6.19
C ALA A 222 1.74 22.02 5.83
N LEU A 223 1.32 22.37 4.62
CA LEU A 223 0.01 21.99 4.08
C LEU A 223 0.18 20.90 3.03
N ALA A 224 -0.76 19.96 2.97
CA ALA A 224 -0.81 18.94 1.94
C ALA A 224 -2.19 18.90 1.26
N GLN A 225 -2.22 18.63 -0.04
CA GLN A 225 -3.46 18.36 -0.78
C GLN A 225 -3.38 17.01 -1.48
N LEU A 226 -4.51 16.32 -1.56
CA LEU A 226 -4.67 15.10 -2.36
C LEU A 226 -5.97 15.18 -3.16
N ASP A 227 -5.88 15.08 -4.49
CA ASP A 227 -7.04 14.79 -5.33
C ASP A 227 -7.02 13.32 -5.78
N SER A 228 -8.15 12.65 -5.64
CA SER A 228 -8.29 11.22 -5.98
C SER A 228 -9.50 10.97 -6.87
N THR A 229 -9.30 10.23 -7.95
CA THR A 229 -10.40 9.72 -8.79
C THR A 229 -10.27 8.21 -9.01
N ARG A 230 -11.39 7.51 -9.15
CA ARG A 230 -11.42 6.09 -9.52
C ARG A 230 -11.49 5.86 -11.04
N ARG A 231 -11.53 6.91 -11.86
CA ARG A 231 -11.54 6.80 -13.32
C ARG A 231 -10.92 8.03 -13.98
N THR A 232 -10.23 7.81 -15.09
CA THR A 232 -9.81 8.83 -16.06
C THR A 232 -10.14 8.35 -17.48
N ALA A 233 -9.85 9.20 -18.48
CA ALA A 233 -9.91 8.82 -19.88
C ALA A 233 -8.52 8.82 -20.55
N TYR A 234 -7.45 8.90 -19.74
CA TYR A 234 -6.08 9.13 -20.22
C TYR A 234 -5.02 8.24 -19.53
N GLY A 235 -5.45 7.27 -18.74
CA GLY A 235 -4.58 6.32 -18.03
C GLY A 235 -4.40 6.63 -16.55
N TYR A 236 -3.56 5.84 -15.88
CA TYR A 236 -3.25 5.97 -14.46
C TYR A 236 -2.33 7.17 -14.21
N ASP A 237 -2.76 8.13 -13.39
CA ASP A 237 -1.99 9.33 -13.05
C ASP A 237 -1.74 9.39 -11.54
N GLU A 238 -0.48 9.21 -11.16
CA GLU A 238 0.04 9.32 -9.80
C GLU A 238 1.19 10.32 -9.81
N ARG A 239 1.07 11.37 -8.98
CA ARG A 239 2.06 12.45 -8.87
C ARG A 239 2.22 12.90 -7.44
N ILE A 240 3.44 13.36 -7.11
CA ILE A 240 3.76 13.98 -5.83
C ILE A 240 4.72 15.13 -6.08
N SER A 241 4.35 16.35 -5.71
CA SER A 241 5.26 17.50 -5.63
C SER A 241 5.42 17.95 -4.18
N VAL A 242 6.66 18.26 -3.80
CA VAL A 242 7.01 18.78 -2.48
C VAL A 242 7.73 20.10 -2.68
N MET A 243 7.08 21.18 -2.27
CA MET A 243 7.60 22.54 -2.31
C MET A 243 8.14 22.92 -0.94
N GLY A 244 9.31 23.53 -0.92
CA GLY A 244 9.91 24.09 0.27
C GLY A 244 10.50 25.47 0.02
N SER A 245 11.08 26.05 1.07
CA SER A 245 11.59 27.41 1.07
C SER A 245 12.68 27.69 0.02
N GLU A 246 13.37 26.67 -0.47
CA GLU A 246 14.52 26.80 -1.38
C GLU A 246 14.32 26.09 -2.73
N GLY A 247 13.18 25.42 -2.94
CA GLY A 247 12.93 24.73 -4.20
C GLY A 247 11.73 23.80 -4.18
N MET A 248 11.67 22.94 -5.20
CA MET A 248 10.63 21.93 -5.35
C MET A 248 11.23 20.64 -5.91
N LEU A 249 10.76 19.51 -5.40
CA LEU A 249 11.01 18.18 -5.96
C LEU A 249 9.69 17.56 -6.39
N ALA A 250 9.70 16.77 -7.47
CA ALA A 250 8.49 16.14 -7.97
C ALA A 250 8.74 14.73 -8.52
N SER A 251 7.81 13.83 -8.22
CA SER A 251 7.54 12.60 -8.94
C SER A 251 6.35 12.88 -9.87
N GLU A 252 6.64 13.04 -11.16
CA GLU A 252 5.66 13.40 -12.19
C GLU A 252 4.93 12.16 -12.77
N SER A 253 3.91 12.39 -13.60
CA SER A 253 3.16 11.31 -14.26
C SER A 253 4.11 10.44 -15.08
N GLN A 254 3.90 9.12 -15.02
CA GLN A 254 4.78 8.16 -15.70
C GLN A 254 4.07 7.49 -16.87
N SER A 255 4.79 7.38 -17.98
CA SER A 255 4.35 6.68 -19.19
C SER A 255 4.99 5.31 -19.32
N ALA A 256 4.32 4.41 -20.03
CA ALA A 256 4.96 3.18 -20.48
C ALA A 256 6.15 3.52 -21.39
N ARG A 257 7.21 2.69 -21.34
CA ARG A 257 8.38 2.87 -22.22
C ARG A 257 7.95 2.70 -23.68
N GLY A 258 8.34 3.64 -24.55
CA GLY A 258 8.02 3.58 -25.97
C GLY A 258 8.67 4.70 -26.79
N ALA A 259 8.60 4.57 -28.12
CA ALA A 259 9.13 5.57 -29.03
C ALA A 259 8.19 6.78 -29.15
N THR A 260 8.77 7.98 -29.32
CA THR A 260 8.02 9.17 -29.71
C THR A 260 8.08 9.31 -31.23
N LEU A 261 6.92 9.48 -31.87
CA LEU A 261 6.82 9.76 -33.29
C LEU A 261 6.78 11.27 -33.52
N TYR A 262 7.70 11.77 -34.33
CA TYR A 262 7.68 13.13 -34.87
C TYR A 262 7.25 13.04 -36.34
N GLN A 263 6.09 13.60 -36.69
CA GLN A 263 5.57 13.55 -38.05
C GLN A 263 4.88 14.86 -38.43
N GLY A 264 5.36 15.51 -39.50
CA GLY A 264 4.90 16.84 -39.88
C GLY A 264 5.19 17.87 -38.78
N LYS A 265 4.14 18.47 -38.21
CA LYS A 265 4.23 19.37 -37.03
C LYS A 265 3.69 18.70 -35.74
N GLY A 266 3.36 17.42 -35.79
CA GLY A 266 2.81 16.65 -34.68
C GLY A 266 3.87 15.86 -33.92
N ILE A 267 3.60 15.67 -32.63
CA ILE A 267 4.35 14.77 -31.75
C ILE A 267 3.36 13.77 -31.15
N THR A 268 3.64 12.48 -31.26
CA THR A 268 2.87 11.43 -30.60
C THR A 268 3.80 10.69 -29.63
N GLN A 269 3.48 10.77 -28.36
CA GLN A 269 4.23 10.15 -27.26
C GLN A 269 3.47 8.94 -26.71
N PRO A 270 4.17 7.99 -26.05
CA PRO A 270 3.49 6.99 -25.24
C PRO A 270 2.63 7.66 -24.16
N GLY A 271 1.38 7.21 -24.04
CA GLY A 271 0.49 7.64 -22.98
C GLY A 271 0.93 7.15 -21.60
N LEU A 272 0.20 7.58 -20.57
CA LEU A 272 0.37 7.05 -19.22
C LEU A 272 0.11 5.54 -19.19
N TYR A 273 0.52 4.88 -18.11
CA TYR A 273 0.16 3.47 -17.90
C TYR A 273 -1.35 3.26 -18.01
N ALA A 274 -1.75 2.16 -18.66
CA ALA A 274 -3.16 1.86 -18.90
C ALA A 274 -3.93 1.62 -17.60
N ASP A 275 -3.26 1.07 -16.59
CA ASP A 275 -3.83 0.72 -15.30
C ASP A 275 -2.82 0.91 -14.17
N TRP A 276 -3.35 0.94 -12.95
CA TRP A 276 -2.55 1.16 -11.74
C TRP A 276 -1.55 0.03 -11.50
N PHE A 277 -1.91 -1.22 -11.83
CA PHE A 277 -1.10 -2.39 -11.53
C PHE A 277 0.13 -2.42 -12.43
N SER A 278 -0.04 -2.23 -13.74
CA SER A 278 1.07 -2.09 -14.69
C SER A 278 2.08 -1.01 -14.28
N ARG A 279 1.62 0.07 -13.63
CA ARG A 279 2.47 1.13 -13.10
C ARG A 279 3.27 0.71 -11.87
N VAL A 280 2.67 0.00 -10.93
CA VAL A 280 3.31 -0.30 -9.62
C VAL A 280 3.76 -1.76 -9.47
N GLN A 281 3.61 -2.60 -10.49
CA GLN A 281 3.90 -4.04 -10.43
C GLN A 281 5.30 -4.33 -9.86
N GLU A 282 6.33 -3.63 -10.35
CA GLU A 282 7.72 -3.83 -9.90
C GLU A 282 7.89 -3.53 -8.40
N THR A 283 7.12 -2.60 -7.85
CA THR A 283 7.25 -2.21 -6.44
C THR A 283 6.85 -3.33 -5.47
N TYR A 284 5.97 -4.26 -5.88
CA TYR A 284 5.63 -5.44 -5.09
C TYR A 284 6.82 -6.39 -4.92
N TYR A 285 7.59 -6.61 -5.99
CA TYR A 285 8.81 -7.43 -5.92
C TYR A 285 9.87 -6.73 -5.07
N THR A 286 10.10 -5.43 -5.28
CA THR A 286 11.09 -4.67 -4.52
C THR A 286 10.76 -4.60 -3.03
N HIS A 287 9.47 -4.50 -2.66
CA HIS A 287 9.05 -4.58 -1.26
C HIS A 287 9.26 -5.98 -0.68
N LEU A 288 8.91 -7.04 -1.42
CA LEU A 288 9.20 -8.42 -1.00
C LEU A 288 10.71 -8.63 -0.76
N ASP A 289 11.56 -8.24 -1.72
CA ASP A 289 13.02 -8.32 -1.58
C ASP A 289 13.52 -7.55 -0.35
N ALA A 290 13.02 -6.33 -0.14
CA ALA A 290 13.34 -5.53 1.04
C ALA A 290 12.96 -6.24 2.34
N PHE A 291 11.80 -6.92 2.37
CA PHE A 291 11.39 -7.70 3.52
C PHE A 291 12.27 -8.93 3.74
N VAL A 292 12.59 -9.69 2.68
CA VAL A 292 13.50 -10.85 2.70
C VAL A 292 14.89 -10.48 3.23
N ARG A 293 15.44 -9.36 2.77
CA ARG A 293 16.72 -8.83 3.28
C ARG A 293 16.62 -8.45 4.76
N TYR A 294 15.53 -7.80 5.16
CA TYR A 294 15.28 -7.44 6.57
C TYR A 294 15.23 -8.67 7.48
N ILE A 295 14.50 -9.72 7.11
CA ILE A 295 14.47 -10.97 7.88
C ILE A 295 15.79 -11.74 7.81
N GLY A 296 16.62 -11.48 6.79
CA GLY A 296 18.03 -11.91 6.71
C GLY A 296 19.00 -11.10 7.59
N GLY A 297 18.52 -10.14 8.37
CA GLY A 297 19.31 -9.32 9.30
C GLY A 297 19.88 -8.03 8.71
N GLU A 298 19.52 -7.66 7.48
CA GLU A 298 19.89 -6.36 6.93
C GLU A 298 19.04 -5.23 7.52
N LYS A 299 19.65 -4.08 7.77
CA LYS A 299 18.89 -2.86 8.05
C LYS A 299 18.36 -2.31 6.73
N VAL A 300 17.04 -2.31 6.57
CA VAL A 300 16.38 -1.79 5.37
C VAL A 300 15.62 -0.51 5.73
N GLU A 301 16.10 0.63 5.22
CA GLU A 301 15.43 1.91 5.45
C GLU A 301 14.09 1.99 4.72
N GLY A 302 13.10 2.61 5.35
CA GLY A 302 11.80 2.87 4.74
C GLY A 302 10.84 1.68 4.70
N LEU A 303 11.24 0.49 5.17
CA LEU A 303 10.36 -0.67 5.27
C LEU A 303 9.16 -0.34 6.18
N PRO A 304 7.92 -0.33 5.66
CA PRO A 304 6.74 0.05 6.43
C PRO A 304 6.42 -0.99 7.51
N GLY A 305 6.30 -0.55 8.76
CA GLY A 305 5.98 -1.40 9.91
C GLY A 305 4.53 -1.28 10.38
N LEU A 306 4.22 -1.92 11.52
CA LEU A 306 2.88 -1.89 12.14
C LEU A 306 2.40 -0.46 12.44
N ILE A 307 3.29 0.40 12.97
CA ILE A 307 2.96 1.79 13.29
C ILE A 307 2.59 2.59 12.03
N ASP A 308 3.22 2.29 10.90
CA ASP A 308 2.91 2.94 9.64
C ASP A 308 1.52 2.57 9.16
N GLY A 309 1.17 1.28 9.26
CA GLY A 309 -0.19 0.77 9.04
C GLY A 309 -1.24 1.52 9.86
N LEU A 310 -1.04 1.60 11.17
CA LEU A 310 -1.98 2.26 12.07
C LEU A 310 -2.13 3.76 11.80
N ARG A 311 -1.02 4.48 11.58
CA ARG A 311 -1.06 5.94 11.37
C ARG A 311 -1.65 6.31 10.01
N ALA A 312 -1.34 5.56 8.96
CA ALA A 312 -1.98 5.75 7.66
C ALA A 312 -3.50 5.48 7.74
N GLN A 313 -3.90 4.44 8.49
CA GLN A 313 -5.32 4.15 8.72
C GLN A 313 -5.99 5.23 9.57
N ALA A 314 -5.32 5.80 10.59
CA ALA A 314 -5.88 6.89 11.39
C ALA A 314 -6.21 8.13 10.54
N ILE A 315 -5.37 8.46 9.56
CA ILE A 315 -5.65 9.53 8.59
C ILE A 315 -6.86 9.15 7.71
N ALA A 316 -6.95 7.90 7.26
CA ALA A 316 -8.08 7.42 6.47
C ALA A 316 -9.41 7.49 7.23
N GLU A 317 -9.43 7.13 8.51
CA GLU A 317 -10.63 7.24 9.37
C GLU A 317 -11.04 8.71 9.56
N ALA A 318 -10.09 9.60 9.83
CA ALA A 318 -10.36 11.02 9.98
C ALA A 318 -10.86 11.64 8.66
N ALA A 319 -10.28 11.26 7.52
CA ALA A 319 -10.72 11.71 6.21
C ALA A 319 -12.13 11.22 5.88
N GLN A 320 -12.45 9.96 6.20
CA GLN A 320 -13.79 9.43 6.04
C GLN A 320 -14.81 10.16 6.92
N LEU A 321 -14.45 10.46 8.18
CA LEU A 321 -15.32 11.20 9.08
C LEU A 321 -15.56 12.63 8.57
N SER A 322 -14.52 13.27 8.04
CA SER A 322 -14.60 14.60 7.42
C SER A 322 -15.54 14.59 6.21
N LEU A 323 -15.44 13.60 5.32
CA LEU A 323 -16.37 13.43 4.19
C LEU A 323 -17.83 13.33 4.65
N THR A 324 -18.09 12.55 5.70
CA THR A 324 -19.45 12.33 6.21
C THR A 324 -20.02 13.55 6.91
N ARG A 325 -19.20 14.32 7.64
CA ARG A 325 -19.66 15.46 8.45
C ARG A 325 -19.58 16.80 7.73
N GLY A 326 -18.75 16.93 6.70
CA GLY A 326 -18.51 18.19 6.00
C GLY A 326 -17.69 19.21 6.80
N GLU A 327 -16.87 18.74 7.75
CA GLU A 327 -16.02 19.56 8.63
C GLU A 327 -14.58 19.04 8.65
N PHE A 328 -13.64 19.87 9.10
CA PHE A 328 -12.27 19.41 9.38
C PHE A 328 -12.27 18.50 10.62
N VAL A 329 -11.48 17.43 10.56
CA VAL A 329 -11.37 16.43 11.63
C VAL A 329 -9.91 16.30 12.04
N ASP A 330 -9.66 16.31 13.35
CA ASP A 330 -8.34 16.02 13.90
C ASP A 330 -8.01 14.52 13.77
N VAL A 331 -6.76 14.23 13.37
CA VAL A 331 -6.28 12.86 13.23
C VAL A 331 -5.91 12.32 14.61
N GLU A 332 -6.46 11.14 14.94
CA GLU A 332 -6.14 10.46 16.19
C GLU A 332 -4.64 10.16 16.27
N ARG A 333 -4.01 10.49 17.41
CA ARG A 333 -2.61 10.13 17.66
C ARG A 333 -2.50 8.65 17.97
N VAL A 334 -1.75 7.92 17.14
CA VAL A 334 -1.47 6.50 17.36
C VAL A 334 0.00 6.27 17.73
N SER A 335 0.20 5.54 18.82
CA SER A 335 1.48 5.06 19.35
C SER A 335 1.41 3.57 19.66
N ILE A 336 2.57 2.91 19.69
CA ILE A 336 2.79 1.52 20.11
C ILE A 336 3.74 1.57 21.31
#